data_AF-A0A4P7L7K7-F1
#
_entry.id   AF-A0A4P7L7K7-F1
#
_cell.length_a   1.000
_cell.length_b   1.000
_cell.length_c   1.000
_cell.angle_alpha   90.00
_cell.angle_beta   90.00
_cell.angle_gamma   90.00
#
_symmetry.space_group_name_H-M   'P 1'
#
loop_
_entity.id
_entity.type
_entity.pdbx_description
1 polymer ?
#
loop_
_entity_poly.entity_id
_entity_poly.type
_entity_poly.pdbx_seq_one_letter_code
_entity_poly.pdbx_strand_id
1 'polypeptide(L)' 'MFLCANCLAVASDASGAPGHLGLRIIDTRRSKMPRSVTSTISTFRCSDCSAIWSYREAKDSGPQGWSLVPCEKTGDGG' A
#
# COMPACT_ATOMS: atom_id res chain seq x y z
N MET A 1 -12.16 12.22 2.59
CA MET A 1 -11.18 11.92 1.53
C MET A 1 -11.88 10.99 0.56
N PHE A 2 -12.03 11.36 -0.71
CA PHE A 2 -12.62 10.47 -1.73
C PHE A 2 -11.50 9.87 -2.58
N LEU A 3 -11.55 8.56 -2.79
CA LEU A 3 -10.68 7.88 -3.74
C LEU A 3 -11.18 8.18 -5.16
N CYS A 4 -10.26 8.34 -6.11
CA CYS A 4 -10.63 8.39 -7.51
C CYS A 4 -11.16 7.02 -7.97
N ALA A 5 -11.89 6.98 -9.09
CA ALA A 5 -12.45 5.73 -9.63
C ALA A 5 -11.40 4.63 -9.82
N ASN A 6 -10.17 5.00 -10.20
CA ASN A 6 -9.07 4.05 -10.34
C ASN A 6 -8.61 3.47 -8.99
N CYS A 7 -8.54 4.28 -7.93
CA CYS A 7 -8.23 3.80 -6.59
C CYS A 7 -9.36 2.92 -6.03
N LEU A 8 -10.62 3.23 -6.34
CA LEU A 8 -11.77 2.40 -5.96
C LEU A 8 -11.76 1.04 -6.69
N ALA A 9 -11.17 0.98 -7.89
CA ALA A 9 -11.02 -0.24 -8.66
C ALA A 9 -9.81 -1.10 -8.22
N VAL A 10 -8.91 -0.58 -7.36
CA VAL A 10 -7.82 -1.38 -6.82
C VAL A 10 -8.41 -2.39 -5.83
N ALA A 11 -8.28 -3.68 -6.16
CA ALA A 11 -8.58 -4.75 -5.23
C ALA A 11 -7.54 -4.72 -4.10
N SER A 12 -7.96 -4.28 -2.91
CA SER A 12 -7.28 -4.60 -1.66
C SER A 12 -7.16 -6.12 -1.54
N ASP A 13 -6.21 -6.64 -0.75
CA ASP A 13 -6.05 -8.09 -0.44
C ASP A 13 -5.72 -9.06 -1.59
N ALA A 14 -5.78 -8.63 -2.86
CA ALA A 14 -5.37 -9.45 -4.01
C ALA A 14 -3.85 -9.40 -4.22
N SER A 15 -3.17 -10.49 -3.89
CA SER A 15 -1.75 -10.69 -4.20
C SER A 15 -1.53 -10.76 -5.71
N GLY A 16 -0.63 -9.93 -6.24
CA GLY A 16 -0.32 -9.87 -7.68
C GLY A 16 -1.32 -9.09 -8.53
N ALA A 17 -2.34 -8.44 -7.94
CA ALA A 17 -3.22 -7.56 -8.70
C ALA A 17 -2.44 -6.34 -9.22
N PRO A 18 -2.60 -5.96 -10.50
CA PRO A 18 -2.01 -4.74 -11.01
C PRO A 18 -2.65 -3.55 -10.27
N GLY A 19 -1.83 -2.75 -9.59
CA GLY A 19 -2.28 -1.43 -9.15
C GLY A 19 -2.69 -0.59 -10.36
N HIS A 20 -3.40 0.52 -10.14
CA HIS A 20 -3.77 1.38 -11.25
C HIS A 20 -2.57 2.23 -11.73
N LEU A 21 -2.55 2.61 -13.02
CA LEU A 21 -1.44 3.32 -13.68
C LEU A 21 -1.04 4.66 -13.04
N GLY A 22 -1.92 5.27 -12.25
CA GLY A 22 -1.67 6.53 -11.56
C GLY A 22 -0.96 6.39 -10.22
N LEU A 23 -0.70 5.17 -9.76
CA LEU A 23 0.08 4.90 -8.55
C LEU A 23 1.57 5.04 -8.85
N ARG A 24 2.19 6.08 -8.30
CA ARG A 24 3.64 6.26 -8.35
C ARG A 24 4.25 5.74 -7.07
N ILE A 25 5.26 4.89 -7.20
CA ILE A 25 6.04 4.44 -6.06
C ILE A 25 6.77 5.64 -5.45
N ILE A 26 6.62 5.83 -4.15
CA ILE A 26 7.29 6.91 -3.39
C ILE A 26 8.28 6.38 -2.37
N ASP A 27 8.09 5.15 -1.91
CA ASP A 27 8.96 4.51 -0.94
C ASP A 27 8.97 3.00 -1.14
N THR A 28 10.08 2.34 -0.82
CA THR A 28 10.19 0.89 -0.87
C THR A 28 11.05 0.43 0.29
N ARG A 29 10.43 -0.28 1.23
CA ARG A 29 11.08 -0.81 2.41
C ARG A 29 11.21 -2.31 2.29
N ARG A 30 12.43 -2.81 2.42
CA ARG A 30 12.70 -4.22 2.59
C ARG A 30 13.13 -4.48 4.03
N SER A 31 12.35 -5.29 4.72
CA SER A 31 12.64 -5.73 6.08
C SER A 31 13.03 -7.20 6.04
N LYS A 32 14.30 -7.47 6.35
CA LYS A 32 14.83 -8.82 6.54
C LYS A 32 14.88 -9.08 8.04
N MET A 33 13.87 -9.78 8.56
CA MET A 33 13.85 -10.21 9.95
C MET A 33 14.81 -11.39 10.14
N PRO A 34 15.72 -11.37 11.13
CA PRO A 34 16.58 -12.52 11.39
C PRO A 34 15.71 -13.71 11.83
N ARG A 35 15.81 -14.83 11.09
CA ARG A 35 14.98 -16.06 11.19
C ARG A 35 13.56 -16.01 10.62
N SER A 36 13.14 -14.91 9.99
CA SER A 36 11.84 -14.86 9.30
C SER A 36 12.00 -14.52 7.82
N VAL A 37 10.91 -14.67 7.09
CA VAL A 37 10.84 -14.43 5.66
C VAL A 37 10.99 -12.94 5.34
N THR A 38 11.62 -12.64 4.21
CA THR A 38 11.83 -11.25 3.77
C THR A 38 10.50 -10.64 3.37
N SER A 39 10.17 -9.49 3.96
CA SER A 39 8.99 -8.69 3.60
C SER A 39 9.43 -7.43 2.85
N THR A 40 8.86 -7.20 1.68
CA THR A 40 8.98 -5.97 0.91
C THR A 40 7.66 -5.21 1.02
N ILE A 41 7.71 -3.99 1.53
CA ILE A 41 6.57 -3.07 1.57
C ILE A 41 6.88 -1.93 0.62
N SER A 42 6.10 -1.81 -0.44
CA SER A 42 6.23 -0.72 -1.42
C SER A 42 5.08 0.26 -1.22
N THR A 43 5.41 1.52 -0.99
CA THR A 43 4.42 2.58 -0.78
C THR A 43 4.25 3.36 -2.08
N PHE A 44 3.01 3.54 -2.48
CA PHE A 44 2.58 4.21 -3.69
C PHE A 44 1.68 5.38 -3.35
N ARG A 45 1.80 6.45 -4.11
CA ARG A 45 0.92 7.61 -4.03
C ARG A 45 0.21 7.79 -5.36
N CYS A 46 -1.11 7.90 -5.29
CA CYS A 46 -1.92 8.26 -6.45
C CYS A 46 -1.63 9.70 -6.86
N SER A 47 -1.27 9.94 -8.12
CA SER A 47 -1.05 11.31 -8.61
C SER A 47 -2.34 12.12 -8.75
N ASP A 48 -3.50 11.45 -8.76
CA ASP A 48 -4.82 12.06 -9.00
C ASP A 48 -5.50 12.47 -7.68
N CYS A 49 -5.74 11.51 -6.79
CA CYS A 49 -6.40 11.77 -5.50
C CYS A 49 -5.42 11.90 -4.31
N SER A 50 -4.11 11.79 -4.54
CA SER A 50 -3.10 11.75 -3.47
C SER A 50 -3.26 10.63 -2.44
N ALA A 51 -4.12 9.63 -2.68
CA ALA A 51 -4.27 8.48 -1.80
C ALA A 51 -2.96 7.67 -1.72
N ILE A 52 -2.65 7.17 -0.53
CA ILE A 52 -1.46 6.37 -0.27
C ILE A 52 -1.87 4.90 -0.19
N TRP A 53 -1.18 4.06 -0.96
CA TRP A 53 -1.37 2.63 -1.01
C TRP A 53 -0.06 1.94 -0.64
N SER A 54 -0.14 0.89 0.16
CA SER A 54 0.99 0.03 0.49
C SER A 54 0.77 -1.33 -0.14
N TYR A 55 1.76 -1.83 -0.87
CA TYR A 55 1.79 -3.19 -1.36
C TYR A 55 2.79 -3.99 -0.53
N ARG A 56 2.28 -5.00 0.19
CA ARG A 56 3.13 -5.91 0.97
C ARG A 56 3.33 -7.21 0.20
N GLU A 57 4.58 -7.50 -0.11
CA GLU A 57 5.03 -8.78 -0.66
C GLU A 57 5.90 -9.48 0.39
N ALA A 58 5.47 -10.63 0.87
CA ALA A 58 6.25 -11.44 1.81
C ALA A 58 5.99 -12.92 1.52
N LYS A 59 7.04 -13.75 1.53
CA LYS A 59 6.85 -15.22 1.46
C LYS A 59 6.39 -15.79 2.81
N ASP A 60 5.39 -15.16 3.43
CA ASP A 60 4.81 -15.55 4.72
C ASP A 60 3.32 -15.85 4.57
N SER A 61 2.71 -16.47 5.58
CA SER A 61 1.25 -16.61 5.69
C SER A 61 0.54 -15.32 6.12
N GLY A 62 1.26 -14.24 6.43
CA GLY A 62 0.68 -12.93 6.74
C GLY A 62 -0.05 -12.25 5.56
N PRO A 63 -0.76 -11.14 5.81
CA PRO A 63 -1.51 -10.42 4.78
C PRO A 63 -0.57 -9.92 3.68
N GLN A 64 -0.89 -10.26 2.43
CA GLN A 64 -0.16 -9.88 1.22
C GLN A 64 -1.08 -9.11 0.28
N GLY A 65 -0.50 -8.26 -0.57
CA GLY A 65 -1.24 -7.50 -1.57
C GLY A 65 -1.39 -6.02 -1.22
N TRP A 66 -2.40 -5.39 -1.81
CA TRP A 66 -2.67 -3.96 -1.67
C TRP A 66 -3.41 -3.66 -0.37
N SER A 67 -2.98 -2.60 0.30
CA SER A 67 -3.63 -2.06 1.49
C SER A 67 -3.66 -0.54 1.36
N LEU A 68 -4.85 0.04 1.45
CA LEU A 68 -4.98 1.49 1.50
C LEU A 68 -4.41 1.97 2.84
N VAL A 69 -3.43 2.87 2.80
CA VAL A 69 -2.95 3.53 3.99
C VAL A 69 -3.94 4.63 4.30
N PRO A 70 -4.72 4.54 5.40
CA PRO A 70 -5.51 5.68 5.81
C PRO A 70 -4.53 6.84 5.97
N CYS A 71 -4.80 7.96 5.32
CA CYS A 71 -4.15 9.21 5.67
C CYS A 71 -4.58 9.47 7.11
N GLU A 72 -3.76 9.03 8.07
CA GLU A 72 -3.88 9.40 9.45
C GLU A 72 -3.79 10.92 9.44
N LYS A 73 -4.95 11.59 9.44
CA LYS A 73 -5.00 12.94 9.95
C LYS A 73 -4.54 12.75 11.39
N THR A 74 -3.27 13.09 11.65
CA THR A 74 -2.72 13.30 12.98
C THR A 74 -3.85 13.83 13.83
N GLY A 75 -4.18 13.06 14.88
CA GLY A 75 -5.28 13.36 15.77
C GLY A 75 -5.32 14.85 16.06
N ASP A 76 -6.51 15.39 15.83
CA ASP A 76 -7.05 16.48 16.62
C ASP A 76 -6.61 16.29 18.09
N GLY A 77 -5.68 17.12 18.53
CA GLY A 77 -5.27 17.25 19.91
C GLY A 77 -5.59 18.67 20.32
N GLY A 78 -6.78 18.86 20.88
CA GLY A 78 -7.26 20.12 21.45
C GLY A 78 -6.60 20.51 22.77
#